data_AF-A0A329RUB1-F1
#
_entry.id   AF-A0A329RUB1-F1
#
_cell.length_a   1.000
_cell.length_b   1.000
_cell.length_c   1.000
_cell.angle_alpha   90.00
_cell.angle_beta   90.00
_cell.angle_gamma   90.00
#
_symmetry.space_group_name_H-M   'P 1'
#
loop_
_entity.id
_entity.type
_entity.pdbx_description
1 polymer ?
#
loop_
_entity_poly.entity_id
_entity_poly.type
_entity_poly.pdbx_seq_one_letter_code
_entity_poly.pdbx_strand_id
1 'polypeptide(L)'
;MGNRRLEDAVALCKLCPEESPLSDADQRKLYADYGFDLFRSGSRQEAMNFFFESEIDVMEVLLLFPRNLLPRKTSALRKDSNTNKNRALEGDELVESLLALIGFLRRKRNAYLRHEDESSAMGIRVEHSLGPSKESALELIDTMLVKCLVVVAEKAEYEERAKRALLEVVTGQNWCEIGEAEIFLRAHRRFKALLAFYSARKLHRKALELLEDLERSAASAAALAERSEDTGDLQSSYDYMVLIAQYLRVLGRKHAELVFEFSRRVLSVNPALGLTIFTQREVPDSKEDIDPAAVLQHLKSCSIAFSSDAGTEAVEENASKPTMPLTNSQMLAIEYLTQVIYQGTGQLTPRLHDEVVYLLLDSIQAQNQRLTSRVESQRGLTGLLRRKLLEFLEFPGAVFHPERMLSRTPVEMVDEHAALLSKLGRHLEVLQLYALELKDAALAEAYCNRCYESKTADSSIYSTLLKIYLRPQYHSSGAASPVVGSPPKPSWNRSSSFGLQSEAVNAAINVLNKYAERIDVSTALEMLPADVSAAPLAGFFRRVLERQVERFRNGQVKKQLSKMENFKVREQLSTKRKGSVTVWSSQSCQSCGKKLGVGTFVRLPTGTLLHYSCQPVP
;
A
#
# COMPACT_ATOMS: atom_id res chain seq x y z
N MET A 1 -52.01 9.04 -49.56
CA MET A 1 -51.41 9.54 -50.81
C MET A 1 -50.31 10.61 -50.59
N GLY A 2 -49.97 10.98 -49.35
CA GLY A 2 -48.89 11.94 -49.06
C GLY A 2 -47.46 11.37 -49.15
N ASN A 3 -47.20 10.21 -48.52
CA ASN A 3 -45.82 9.65 -48.41
C ASN A 3 -45.07 9.49 -49.74
N ARG A 4 -45.73 9.01 -50.81
CA ARG A 4 -45.06 8.79 -52.10
C ARG A 4 -44.49 10.07 -52.73
N ARG A 5 -45.11 11.23 -52.48
CA ARG A 5 -44.66 12.51 -53.05
C ARG A 5 -43.40 13.06 -52.38
N LEU A 6 -43.23 12.81 -51.07
CA LEU A 6 -42.04 13.24 -50.33
C LEU A 6 -40.87 12.30 -50.60
N GLU A 7 -41.12 10.99 -50.69
CA GLU A 7 -40.11 9.99 -51.05
C GLU A 7 -39.49 10.27 -52.44
N ASP A 8 -40.32 10.49 -53.46
CA ASP A 8 -39.87 10.84 -54.80
C ASP A 8 -39.07 12.16 -54.83
N ALA A 9 -39.53 13.17 -54.08
CA ALA A 9 -38.86 14.48 -53.99
C ALA A 9 -37.47 14.38 -53.32
N VAL A 10 -37.34 13.57 -52.26
CA VAL A 10 -36.07 13.33 -51.57
C VAL A 10 -35.10 12.51 -52.44
N ALA A 11 -35.60 11.50 -53.15
CA ALA A 11 -34.80 10.71 -54.07
C ALA A 11 -34.21 11.56 -55.20
N LEU A 12 -35.01 12.47 -55.78
CA LEU A 12 -34.53 13.42 -56.79
C LEU A 12 -33.44 14.35 -56.26
N CYS A 13 -33.59 14.88 -55.04
CA CYS A 13 -32.58 15.74 -54.42
C CYS A 13 -31.26 15.02 -54.13
N LYS A 14 -31.29 13.70 -53.84
CA LYS A 14 -30.08 12.89 -53.60
C LYS A 14 -29.38 12.45 -54.88
N LEU A 15 -30.13 12.22 -55.96
CA LEU A 15 -29.58 11.78 -57.25
C LEU A 15 -28.97 12.93 -58.06
N CYS A 16 -29.44 14.17 -57.86
CA CYS A 16 -29.00 15.35 -58.60
C CYS A 16 -28.60 16.50 -57.65
N PRO A 17 -27.47 16.40 -56.92
CA PRO A 17 -27.04 17.43 -55.97
C PRO A 17 -26.60 18.75 -56.63
N GLU A 18 -26.18 18.75 -57.89
CA GLU A 18 -25.72 19.96 -58.61
C GLU A 18 -26.83 20.69 -59.38
N GLU A 19 -28.01 20.07 -59.55
CA GLU A 19 -29.15 20.62 -60.31
C GLU A 19 -30.42 20.75 -59.45
N SER A 20 -30.29 20.79 -58.13
CA SER A 20 -31.44 20.88 -57.24
C SER A 20 -32.13 22.26 -57.40
N PRO A 21 -33.45 22.31 -57.68
CA PRO A 21 -34.18 23.58 -57.84
C PRO A 21 -34.53 24.25 -56.50
N LEU A 22 -34.08 23.67 -55.37
CA LEU A 22 -34.43 24.09 -54.01
C LEU A 22 -33.23 24.77 -53.35
N SER A 23 -33.48 25.82 -52.57
CA SER A 23 -32.48 26.39 -51.66
C SER A 23 -32.05 25.36 -50.62
N ASP A 24 -30.81 25.45 -50.12
CA ASP A 24 -30.31 24.60 -49.02
C ASP A 24 -31.27 24.58 -47.82
N ALA A 25 -31.93 25.70 -47.52
CA ALA A 25 -32.92 25.79 -46.45
C ALA A 25 -34.19 24.99 -46.74
N ASP A 26 -34.68 25.02 -47.98
CA ASP A 26 -35.86 24.27 -48.40
C ASP A 26 -35.56 22.76 -48.51
N GLN A 27 -34.35 22.40 -48.92
CA GLN A 27 -33.88 21.02 -48.95
C GLN A 27 -33.75 20.43 -47.54
N ARG A 28 -33.19 21.19 -46.59
CA ARG A 28 -33.14 20.80 -45.16
C ARG A 28 -34.54 20.61 -44.59
N LYS A 29 -35.47 21.51 -44.90
CA LYS A 29 -36.87 21.40 -44.48
C LYS A 29 -37.56 20.17 -45.08
N LEU A 30 -37.35 19.89 -46.37
CA LEU A 30 -37.86 18.68 -47.04
C LEU A 30 -37.35 17.41 -46.36
N TYR A 31 -36.05 17.35 -46.03
CA TYR A 31 -35.46 16.22 -45.30
C TYR A 31 -36.02 16.07 -43.89
N ALA A 32 -36.27 17.18 -43.18
CA ALA A 32 -36.91 17.15 -41.87
C ALA A 32 -38.34 16.60 -41.95
N ASP A 33 -39.17 17.12 -42.87
CA ASP A 33 -40.55 16.69 -43.07
C ASP A 33 -40.64 15.20 -43.46
N TYR A 34 -39.76 14.75 -44.37
CA TYR A 34 -39.66 13.33 -44.74
C TYR A 34 -39.20 12.45 -43.56
N GLY A 35 -38.25 12.93 -42.76
CA GLY A 35 -37.82 12.26 -41.53
C GLY A 35 -38.97 12.07 -40.54
N PHE A 36 -39.85 13.08 -40.36
CA PHE A 36 -41.02 12.97 -39.50
C PHE A 36 -42.03 11.93 -40.00
N ASP A 37 -42.25 11.84 -41.32
CA ASP A 37 -43.14 10.85 -41.90
C ASP A 37 -42.57 9.42 -41.82
N LEU A 38 -41.27 9.24 -42.05
CA LEU A 38 -40.58 7.95 -41.85
C LEU A 38 -40.63 7.50 -40.39
N PHE A 39 -40.49 8.43 -39.45
CA PHE A 39 -40.58 8.12 -38.03
C PHE A 39 -41.98 7.62 -37.67
N ARG A 40 -43.04 8.26 -38.20
CA ARG A 40 -44.44 7.83 -38.01
C ARG A 40 -44.74 6.49 -38.69
N SER A 41 -44.07 6.16 -39.79
CA SER A 41 -44.24 4.88 -40.48
C SER A 41 -43.46 3.71 -39.85
N GLY A 42 -42.65 3.97 -38.81
CA GLY A 42 -41.89 2.95 -38.08
C GLY A 42 -40.43 2.79 -38.54
N SER A 43 -40.00 3.44 -39.62
CA SER A 43 -38.62 3.42 -40.14
C SER A 43 -37.71 4.37 -39.34
N ARG A 44 -37.55 4.09 -38.04
CA ARG A 44 -36.91 4.97 -37.05
C ARG A 44 -35.44 5.27 -37.36
N GLN A 45 -34.68 4.26 -37.77
CA GLN A 45 -33.25 4.43 -38.04
C GLN A 45 -33.01 5.32 -39.27
N GLU A 46 -33.81 5.15 -40.32
CA GLU A 46 -33.75 5.96 -41.54
C GLU A 46 -34.20 7.39 -41.27
N ALA A 47 -35.29 7.57 -40.51
CA ALA A 47 -35.74 8.89 -40.07
C ALA A 47 -34.62 9.67 -39.36
N MET A 48 -33.87 9.01 -38.47
CA MET A 48 -32.72 9.62 -37.76
C MET A 48 -31.57 10.01 -38.68
N ASN A 49 -31.42 9.40 -39.87
CA ASN A 49 -30.44 9.84 -40.87
C ASN A 49 -30.89 11.14 -41.54
N PHE A 50 -32.15 11.24 -41.93
CA PHE A 50 -32.70 12.47 -42.51
C PHE A 50 -32.77 13.63 -41.52
N PHE A 51 -33.06 13.37 -40.25
CA PHE A 51 -32.93 14.38 -39.19
C PHE A 51 -31.50 14.87 -39.03
N PHE A 52 -30.50 13.99 -39.23
CA PHE A 52 -29.11 14.42 -39.16
C PHE A 52 -28.73 15.30 -40.37
N GLU A 53 -29.08 14.86 -41.58
CA GLU A 53 -28.83 15.58 -42.84
C GLU A 53 -29.55 16.93 -42.94
N SER A 54 -30.74 17.06 -42.35
CA SER A 54 -31.50 18.32 -42.32
C SER A 54 -30.96 19.37 -41.36
N GLU A 55 -29.96 19.04 -40.54
CA GLU A 55 -29.46 19.90 -39.46
C GLU A 55 -30.55 20.33 -38.45
N ILE A 56 -31.65 19.58 -38.34
CA ILE A 56 -32.77 19.91 -37.44
C ILE A 56 -32.29 20.09 -35.99
N ASP A 57 -32.95 20.99 -35.25
CA ASP A 57 -32.70 21.19 -33.84
C ASP A 57 -33.04 19.93 -33.05
N VAL A 58 -32.17 19.59 -32.09
CA VAL A 58 -32.31 18.35 -31.31
C VAL A 58 -33.62 18.35 -30.52
N MET A 59 -34.09 19.51 -30.05
CA MET A 59 -35.36 19.62 -29.32
C MET A 59 -36.56 19.18 -30.16
N GLU A 60 -36.58 19.49 -31.46
CA GLU A 60 -37.70 19.14 -32.34
C GLU A 60 -37.85 17.62 -32.48
N VAL A 61 -36.72 16.91 -32.58
CA VAL A 61 -36.71 15.43 -32.62
C VAL A 61 -37.12 14.85 -31.27
N LEU A 62 -36.66 15.43 -30.16
CA LEU A 62 -37.00 14.98 -28.81
C LEU A 62 -38.49 15.11 -28.49
N LEU A 63 -39.20 16.08 -29.07
CA LEU A 63 -40.65 16.24 -28.88
C LEU A 63 -41.50 15.07 -29.43
N LEU A 64 -40.90 14.19 -30.24
CA LEU A 64 -41.52 12.94 -30.69
C LEU A 64 -41.57 11.87 -29.59
N PHE A 65 -40.79 12.01 -28.53
CA PHE A 65 -40.65 11.05 -27.44
C PHE A 65 -41.56 11.38 -26.24
N PRO A 66 -41.83 10.39 -25.36
CA PRO A 66 -42.65 10.59 -24.16
C PRO A 66 -42.17 11.72 -23.24
N ARG A 67 -43.12 12.50 -22.68
CA ARG A 67 -42.81 13.68 -21.86
C ARG A 67 -42.01 13.38 -20.60
N ASN A 68 -42.21 12.21 -20.01
CA ASN A 68 -41.49 11.74 -18.81
C ASN A 68 -40.00 11.49 -19.06
N LEU A 69 -39.60 11.29 -20.31
CA LEU A 69 -38.18 11.13 -20.67
C LEU A 69 -37.46 12.47 -20.80
N LEU A 70 -38.17 13.54 -21.16
CA LEU A 70 -37.57 14.84 -21.43
C LEU A 70 -37.09 15.53 -20.13
N PRO A 71 -36.02 16.35 -20.17
CA PRO A 71 -35.64 17.22 -19.06
C PRO A 71 -36.79 18.11 -18.57
N ARG A 72 -36.84 18.44 -17.28
CA ARG A 72 -37.94 19.24 -16.71
C ARG A 72 -38.06 20.64 -17.34
N LYS A 73 -36.91 21.26 -17.65
CA LYS A 73 -36.85 22.56 -18.31
C LYS A 73 -37.51 22.53 -19.70
N THR A 74 -37.40 21.39 -20.40
CA THR A 74 -37.92 21.24 -21.77
C THR A 74 -39.35 20.75 -21.81
N SER A 75 -39.77 19.93 -20.84
CA SER A 75 -41.16 19.51 -20.69
C SER A 75 -42.10 20.68 -20.36
N ALA A 76 -41.62 21.69 -19.62
CA ALA A 76 -42.36 22.91 -19.30
C ALA A 76 -42.61 23.83 -20.51
N LEU A 77 -41.75 23.80 -21.53
CA LEU A 77 -41.87 24.61 -22.75
C LEU A 77 -42.96 24.08 -23.71
N ARG A 78 -43.41 22.84 -23.51
CA ARG A 78 -44.44 22.23 -24.33
C ARG A 78 -45.82 22.72 -23.88
N LYS A 79 -46.26 23.88 -24.39
CA LYS A 79 -47.69 24.24 -24.38
C LYS A 79 -48.48 23.08 -25.00
N ASP A 80 -49.61 22.72 -24.41
CA ASP A 80 -50.57 21.74 -24.94
C ASP A 80 -51.22 22.26 -26.24
N SER A 81 -50.40 22.51 -27.27
CA SER A 81 -50.86 22.79 -28.61
C SER A 81 -51.34 21.49 -29.22
N ASN A 82 -52.65 21.48 -29.40
CA ASN A 82 -53.51 20.39 -29.80
C ASN A 82 -53.34 20.02 -31.30
N THR A 83 -52.13 19.63 -31.71
CA THR A 83 -51.83 19.25 -33.11
C THR A 83 -50.83 18.10 -33.17
N ASN A 84 -51.25 16.92 -32.72
CA ASN A 84 -51.13 15.67 -33.47
C ASN A 84 -51.44 14.50 -32.55
N LYS A 85 -52.31 13.62 -33.01
CA LYS A 85 -52.57 12.28 -32.47
C LYS A 85 -51.32 11.40 -32.65
N ASN A 86 -50.19 11.80 -32.08
CA ASN A 86 -49.01 10.96 -32.04
C ASN A 86 -49.33 9.84 -31.05
N ARG A 87 -49.51 8.63 -31.58
CA ARG A 87 -49.61 7.38 -30.81
C ARG A 87 -48.46 7.38 -29.79
N ALA A 88 -48.78 7.17 -28.51
CA ALA A 88 -47.76 7.13 -27.47
C ALA A 88 -46.79 5.98 -27.79
N LEU A 89 -45.50 6.30 -27.90
CA LEU A 89 -44.45 5.29 -28.06
C LEU A 89 -44.31 4.56 -26.73
N GLU A 90 -44.65 3.27 -26.72
CA GLU A 90 -44.62 2.42 -25.54
C GLU A 90 -44.03 1.05 -25.88
N GLY A 91 -43.55 0.33 -24.86
CA GLY A 91 -43.03 -1.03 -25.03
C GLY A 91 -41.84 -1.11 -25.99
N ASP A 92 -41.87 -2.09 -26.90
CA ASP A 92 -40.77 -2.38 -27.82
C ASP A 92 -40.60 -1.28 -28.88
N GLU A 93 -41.71 -0.67 -29.32
CA GLU A 93 -41.71 0.47 -30.24
C GLU A 93 -40.90 1.65 -29.67
N LEU A 94 -40.98 1.88 -28.36
CA LEU A 94 -40.19 2.91 -27.68
C LEU A 94 -38.71 2.54 -27.67
N VAL A 95 -38.36 1.30 -27.33
CA VAL A 95 -36.96 0.86 -27.22
C VAL A 95 -36.24 0.95 -28.56
N GLU A 96 -36.87 0.50 -29.65
CA GLU A 96 -36.34 0.66 -31.00
C GLU A 96 -36.14 2.14 -31.37
N SER A 97 -37.10 3.00 -31.01
CA SER A 97 -36.99 4.45 -31.24
C SER A 97 -35.82 5.06 -30.46
N LEU A 98 -35.60 4.60 -29.21
CA LEU A 98 -34.52 5.06 -28.36
C LEU A 98 -33.15 4.60 -28.87
N LEU A 99 -33.02 3.39 -29.40
CA LEU A 99 -31.79 2.91 -30.02
C LEU A 99 -31.41 3.79 -31.23
N ALA A 100 -32.38 4.10 -32.09
CA ALA A 100 -32.18 5.01 -33.21
C ALA A 100 -31.79 6.43 -32.73
N LEU A 101 -32.47 6.93 -31.69
CA LEU A 101 -32.17 8.22 -31.07
C LEU A 101 -30.75 8.27 -30.46
N ILE A 102 -30.30 7.22 -29.77
CA ILE A 102 -28.93 7.15 -29.23
C ILE A 102 -27.91 7.30 -30.35
N GLY A 103 -28.12 6.64 -31.50
CA GLY A 103 -27.26 6.78 -32.67
C GLY A 103 -27.25 8.22 -33.22
N PHE A 104 -28.41 8.84 -33.34
CA PHE A 104 -28.55 10.24 -33.76
C PHE A 104 -27.83 11.21 -32.81
N LEU A 105 -28.09 11.10 -31.51
CA LEU A 105 -27.51 11.95 -30.47
C LEU A 105 -25.99 11.84 -30.43
N ARG A 106 -25.43 10.63 -30.55
CA ARG A 106 -23.97 10.43 -30.64
C ARG A 106 -23.36 11.10 -31.87
N ARG A 107 -24.02 11.02 -33.03
CA ARG A 107 -23.56 11.72 -34.26
C ARG A 107 -23.60 13.23 -34.09
N LYS A 108 -24.71 13.78 -33.57
CA LYS A 108 -24.83 15.23 -33.28
C LYS A 108 -23.78 15.68 -32.29
N ARG A 109 -23.57 14.95 -31.19
CA ARG A 109 -22.52 15.23 -30.20
C ARG A 109 -21.13 15.32 -30.84
N ASN A 110 -20.77 14.34 -31.67
CA ASN A 110 -19.48 14.32 -32.36
C ASN A 110 -19.33 15.46 -33.37
N ALA A 111 -20.40 15.86 -34.06
CA ALA A 111 -20.38 17.02 -34.95
C ALA A 111 -20.11 18.32 -34.17
N TYR A 112 -20.75 18.50 -33.00
CA TYR A 112 -20.48 19.63 -32.12
C TYR A 112 -19.01 19.68 -31.66
N LEU A 113 -18.44 18.54 -31.24
CA LEU A 113 -17.05 18.47 -30.77
C LEU A 113 -16.02 18.70 -31.90
N ARG A 114 -16.25 18.17 -33.10
CA ARG A 114 -15.32 18.40 -34.24
C ARG A 114 -15.25 19.86 -34.66
N HIS A 115 -16.38 20.58 -34.61
CA HIS A 115 -16.37 22.01 -34.86
C HIS A 115 -15.56 22.79 -33.82
N GLU A 116 -15.36 22.27 -32.59
CA GLU A 116 -14.45 22.85 -31.60
C GLU A 116 -12.98 22.66 -31.97
N ASP A 117 -12.60 21.44 -32.36
CA ASP A 117 -11.23 21.11 -32.74
C ASP A 117 -10.77 21.92 -33.96
N GLU A 118 -11.63 22.08 -34.97
CA GLU A 118 -11.35 22.87 -36.17
C GLU A 118 -11.27 24.39 -35.87
N SER A 119 -12.15 24.90 -35.00
CA SER A 119 -12.12 26.30 -34.58
C SER A 119 -10.88 26.63 -33.72
N SER A 120 -10.42 25.67 -32.92
CA SER A 120 -9.24 25.78 -32.07
C SER A 120 -7.93 25.67 -32.87
N ALA A 121 -7.89 24.82 -33.90
CA ALA A 121 -6.74 24.66 -34.80
C ALA A 121 -6.48 25.89 -35.69
N MET A 122 -7.51 26.69 -35.98
CA MET A 122 -7.40 27.90 -36.83
C MET A 122 -6.83 29.14 -36.13
N GLY A 123 -6.42 29.03 -34.85
CA GLY A 123 -5.64 30.08 -34.17
C GLY A 123 -6.41 31.36 -33.82
N ILE A 124 -7.74 31.35 -33.89
CA ILE A 124 -8.58 32.46 -33.41
C ILE A 124 -8.61 32.39 -31.88
N ARG A 125 -7.62 33.01 -31.23
CA ARG A 125 -7.61 33.24 -29.77
C ARG A 125 -8.67 34.30 -29.43
N VAL A 126 -9.90 33.85 -29.33
CA VAL A 126 -10.94 34.53 -28.60
C VAL A 126 -11.11 33.72 -27.32
N GLU A 127 -10.62 34.23 -26.19
CA GLU A 127 -10.98 33.75 -24.85
C GLU A 127 -12.48 33.98 -24.65
N HIS A 128 -13.29 33.12 -25.23
CA HIS A 128 -14.71 33.02 -24.90
C HIS A 128 -14.96 31.55 -24.54
N SER A 129 -15.24 31.35 -23.26
CA SER A 129 -16.25 30.38 -22.81
C SER A 129 -17.31 30.16 -23.90
N LEU A 130 -17.64 28.90 -24.18
CA LEU A 130 -18.57 28.52 -25.24
C LEU A 130 -19.81 29.42 -25.20
N GLY A 131 -20.32 29.77 -26.38
CA GLY A 131 -21.61 30.47 -26.44
C GLY A 131 -22.70 29.64 -25.73
N PRO A 132 -23.59 30.26 -24.93
CA PRO A 132 -24.55 29.54 -24.08
C PRO A 132 -25.46 28.57 -24.85
N SER A 133 -25.67 28.82 -26.15
CA SER A 133 -26.46 27.95 -27.03
C SER A 133 -25.81 26.59 -27.33
N LYS A 134 -24.48 26.49 -27.41
CA LYS A 134 -23.79 25.22 -27.73
C LYS A 134 -23.60 24.34 -26.49
N GLU A 135 -23.25 24.95 -25.36
CA GLU A 135 -23.22 24.24 -24.06
C GLU A 135 -24.59 23.69 -23.71
N SER A 136 -25.64 24.51 -23.89
CA SER A 136 -27.01 24.06 -23.65
C SER A 136 -27.42 22.90 -24.56
N ALA A 137 -26.90 22.83 -25.79
CA ALA A 137 -27.16 21.72 -26.72
C ALA A 137 -26.41 20.44 -26.29
N LEU A 138 -25.14 20.54 -25.91
CA LEU A 138 -24.37 19.40 -25.38
C LEU A 138 -24.94 18.89 -24.05
N GLU A 139 -25.36 19.78 -23.16
CA GLU A 139 -26.03 19.44 -21.90
C GLU A 139 -27.31 18.64 -22.15
N LEU A 140 -28.14 19.11 -23.08
CA LEU A 140 -29.35 18.41 -23.50
C LEU A 140 -29.04 17.03 -24.09
N ILE A 141 -28.10 16.96 -25.03
CA ILE A 141 -27.72 15.73 -25.72
C ILE A 141 -27.21 14.69 -24.73
N ASP A 142 -26.26 15.06 -23.87
CA ASP A 142 -25.65 14.13 -22.91
C ASP A 142 -26.64 13.69 -21.84
N THR A 143 -27.48 14.61 -21.33
CA THR A 143 -28.55 14.26 -20.38
C THR A 143 -29.55 13.28 -21.01
N MET A 144 -29.92 13.49 -22.28
CA MET A 144 -30.80 12.58 -23.01
C MET A 144 -30.13 11.24 -23.29
N LEU A 145 -28.84 11.20 -23.62
CA LEU A 145 -28.10 9.95 -23.81
C LEU A 145 -28.14 9.08 -22.55
N VAL A 146 -27.92 9.69 -21.38
CA VAL A 146 -28.03 8.99 -20.08
C VAL A 146 -29.44 8.43 -19.90
N LYS A 147 -30.49 9.25 -20.07
CA LYS A 147 -31.88 8.80 -19.89
C LYS A 147 -32.28 7.69 -20.86
N CYS A 148 -31.93 7.82 -22.14
CA CYS A 148 -32.19 6.79 -23.16
C CYS A 148 -31.50 5.46 -22.83
N LEU A 149 -30.22 5.50 -22.43
CA LEU A 149 -29.47 4.29 -22.07
C LEU A 149 -30.04 3.59 -20.83
N VAL A 150 -30.52 4.36 -19.84
CA VAL A 150 -31.17 3.83 -18.63
C VAL A 150 -32.46 3.07 -18.98
N VAL A 151 -33.32 3.65 -19.83
CA VAL A 151 -34.58 3.03 -20.25
C VAL A 151 -34.33 1.81 -21.13
N VAL A 152 -33.40 1.90 -22.09
CA VAL A 152 -33.02 0.76 -22.94
C VAL A 152 -32.46 -0.39 -22.10
N ALA A 153 -31.74 -0.09 -21.01
CA ALA A 153 -31.20 -1.10 -20.11
C ALA A 153 -32.27 -1.86 -19.29
N GLU A 154 -33.54 -1.46 -19.32
CA GLU A 154 -34.63 -2.21 -18.68
C GLU A 154 -35.05 -3.44 -19.48
N LYS A 155 -34.67 -3.51 -20.77
CA LYS A 155 -34.88 -4.69 -21.61
C LYS A 155 -33.69 -5.64 -21.48
N ALA A 156 -33.97 -6.89 -21.10
CA ALA A 156 -32.96 -7.94 -20.92
C ALA A 156 -32.03 -8.13 -22.14
N GLU A 157 -32.57 -8.00 -23.35
CA GLU A 157 -31.79 -8.11 -24.60
C GLU A 157 -30.66 -7.08 -24.70
N TYR A 158 -30.88 -5.86 -24.21
CA TYR A 158 -29.94 -4.75 -24.33
C TYR A 158 -29.23 -4.40 -23.03
N GLU A 159 -29.61 -5.03 -21.93
CA GLU A 159 -29.22 -4.65 -20.57
C GLU A 159 -27.71 -4.46 -20.40
N GLU A 160 -26.91 -5.50 -20.70
CA GLU A 160 -25.46 -5.45 -20.50
C GLU A 160 -24.77 -4.44 -21.43
N ARG A 161 -25.23 -4.33 -22.68
CA ARG A 161 -24.68 -3.36 -23.63
C ARG A 161 -25.00 -1.93 -23.22
N ALA A 162 -26.23 -1.68 -22.80
CA ALA A 162 -26.71 -0.37 -22.37
C ALA A 162 -26.07 0.06 -21.04
N LYS A 163 -25.91 -0.85 -20.07
CA LYS A 163 -25.16 -0.60 -18.83
C LYS A 163 -23.70 -0.21 -19.10
N ARG A 164 -23.00 -0.94 -19.98
CA ARG A 164 -21.62 -0.62 -20.36
C ARG A 164 -21.53 0.76 -21.02
N ALA A 165 -22.37 1.02 -22.00
CA ALA A 165 -22.42 2.31 -22.69
C ALA A 165 -22.79 3.46 -21.74
N LEU A 166 -23.67 3.22 -20.76
CA LEU A 166 -24.01 4.19 -19.72
C LEU A 166 -22.80 4.51 -18.85
N LEU A 167 -22.05 3.50 -18.40
CA LEU A 167 -20.83 3.69 -17.62
C LEU A 167 -19.77 4.49 -18.40
N GLU A 168 -19.58 4.21 -19.69
CA GLU A 168 -18.67 4.97 -20.55
C GLU A 168 -19.07 6.46 -20.63
N VAL A 169 -20.35 6.76 -20.82
CA VAL A 169 -20.84 8.15 -20.91
C VAL A 169 -20.66 8.90 -19.59
N VAL A 170 -21.00 8.29 -18.45
CA VAL A 170 -20.94 8.97 -17.15
C VAL A 170 -19.53 9.10 -16.57
N THR A 171 -18.61 8.21 -16.95
CA THR A 171 -17.19 8.27 -16.55
C THR A 171 -16.36 9.16 -17.47
N GLY A 172 -16.72 9.25 -18.75
CA GLY A 172 -16.09 10.15 -19.72
C GLY A 172 -16.47 11.62 -19.55
N GLN A 173 -15.86 12.48 -20.36
CA GLN A 173 -16.23 13.89 -20.45
C GLN A 173 -17.68 14.03 -20.95
N ASN A 174 -18.53 14.64 -20.15
CA ASN A 174 -19.94 14.88 -20.49
C ASN A 174 -20.44 16.20 -19.89
N TRP A 175 -21.46 16.78 -20.52
CA TRP A 175 -22.12 18.03 -20.11
C TRP A 175 -23.45 17.80 -19.40
N CYS A 176 -23.73 16.57 -18.92
CA CYS A 176 -25.02 16.24 -18.32
C CYS A 176 -25.45 17.24 -17.24
N GLU A 177 -26.75 17.55 -17.16
CA GLU A 177 -27.31 18.30 -16.05
C GLU A 177 -27.32 17.43 -14.78
N ILE A 178 -26.62 17.87 -13.71
CA ILE A 178 -26.42 17.06 -12.50
C ILE A 178 -27.75 16.64 -11.88
N GLY A 179 -28.67 17.59 -11.69
CA GLY A 179 -29.94 17.34 -11.01
C GLY A 179 -30.84 16.36 -11.77
N GLU A 180 -30.92 16.49 -13.09
CA GLU A 180 -31.70 15.59 -13.94
C GLU A 180 -31.12 14.17 -13.97
N ALA A 181 -29.81 14.05 -14.18
CA ALA A 181 -29.13 12.76 -14.20
C ALA A 181 -29.24 12.05 -12.83
N GLU A 182 -29.05 12.78 -11.73
CA GLU A 182 -29.15 12.27 -10.36
C GLU A 182 -30.56 11.72 -10.06
N ILE A 183 -31.60 12.49 -10.38
CA ILE A 183 -32.99 12.07 -10.13
C ILE A 183 -33.34 10.84 -10.97
N PHE A 184 -32.97 10.84 -12.25
CA PHE A 184 -33.34 9.76 -13.16
C PHE A 184 -32.60 8.45 -12.83
N LEU A 185 -31.29 8.51 -12.56
CA LEU A 185 -30.51 7.34 -12.19
C LEU A 185 -30.99 6.72 -10.87
N ARG A 186 -31.39 7.55 -9.88
CA ARG A 186 -32.00 7.06 -8.63
C ARG A 186 -33.35 6.40 -8.86
N ALA A 187 -34.23 7.01 -9.66
CA ALA A 187 -35.56 6.48 -9.94
C ALA A 187 -35.50 5.06 -10.55
N HIS A 188 -34.52 4.82 -11.43
CA HIS A 188 -34.30 3.52 -12.08
C HIS A 188 -33.29 2.61 -11.36
N ARG A 189 -32.93 2.93 -10.10
CA ARG A 189 -32.00 2.14 -9.25
C ARG A 189 -30.64 1.84 -9.91
N ARG A 190 -30.15 2.73 -10.79
CA ARG A 190 -28.85 2.58 -11.47
C ARG A 190 -27.71 3.14 -10.62
N PHE A 191 -27.56 2.63 -9.40
CA PHE A 191 -26.62 3.17 -8.40
C PHE A 191 -25.15 3.08 -8.82
N LYS A 192 -24.73 2.00 -9.48
CA LYS A 192 -23.36 1.84 -10.01
C LYS A 192 -22.99 2.97 -10.99
N ALA A 193 -23.90 3.31 -11.90
CA ALA A 193 -23.71 4.41 -12.85
C ALA A 193 -23.72 5.78 -12.15
N LEU A 194 -24.58 5.96 -11.12
CA LEU A 194 -24.63 7.20 -10.34
C LEU A 194 -23.34 7.42 -9.51
N LEU A 195 -22.78 6.37 -8.92
CA LEU A 195 -21.50 6.43 -8.21
C LEU A 195 -20.35 6.79 -9.16
N ALA A 196 -20.32 6.17 -10.34
CA ALA A 196 -19.36 6.50 -11.40
C ALA A 196 -19.49 7.97 -11.84
N PHE A 197 -20.72 8.46 -12.03
CA PHE A 197 -21.03 9.84 -12.37
C PHE A 197 -20.52 10.83 -11.32
N TYR A 198 -20.79 10.57 -10.03
CA TYR A 198 -20.30 11.42 -8.95
C TYR A 198 -18.78 11.41 -8.85
N SER A 199 -18.15 10.24 -9.00
CA SER A 199 -16.69 10.11 -8.99
C SER A 199 -16.04 10.92 -10.11
N ALA A 200 -16.55 10.80 -11.35
CA ALA A 200 -16.04 11.54 -12.50
C ALA A 200 -16.15 13.06 -12.33
N ARG A 201 -17.20 13.54 -11.65
CA ARG A 201 -17.42 14.97 -11.38
C ARG A 201 -16.81 15.46 -10.05
N LYS A 202 -16.05 14.62 -9.34
CA LYS A 202 -15.44 14.93 -8.03
C LYS A 202 -16.47 15.29 -6.95
N LEU A 203 -17.71 14.81 -7.08
CA LEU A 203 -18.79 14.99 -6.12
C LEU A 203 -18.74 13.90 -5.03
N HIS A 204 -17.58 13.74 -4.40
CA HIS A 204 -17.28 12.61 -3.49
C HIS A 204 -18.23 12.55 -2.29
N ARG A 205 -18.65 13.70 -1.75
CA ARG A 205 -19.61 13.75 -0.64
C ARG A 205 -20.95 13.12 -1.02
N LYS A 206 -21.52 13.49 -2.17
CA LYS A 206 -22.79 12.92 -2.67
C LYS A 206 -22.69 11.41 -2.93
N ALA A 207 -21.52 10.94 -3.39
CA ALA A 207 -21.28 9.51 -3.59
C ALA A 207 -21.30 8.73 -2.27
N LEU A 208 -20.65 9.26 -1.23
CA LEU A 208 -20.59 8.65 0.09
C LEU A 208 -21.94 8.71 0.81
N GLU A 209 -22.66 9.83 0.72
CA GLU A 209 -24.05 9.95 1.24
C GLU A 209 -24.97 8.92 0.58
N LEU A 210 -24.87 8.72 -0.74
CA LEU A 210 -25.62 7.68 -1.44
C LEU A 210 -25.29 6.27 -0.92
N LEU A 211 -24.01 5.97 -0.69
CA LEU A 211 -23.60 4.66 -0.17
C LEU A 211 -24.09 4.43 1.26
N GLU A 212 -24.07 5.44 2.13
CA GLU A 212 -24.66 5.35 3.47
C GLU A 212 -26.18 5.13 3.41
N ASP A 213 -26.89 5.85 2.53
CA ASP A 213 -28.33 5.68 2.38
C ASP A 213 -28.68 4.26 1.92
N LEU A 214 -27.89 3.70 1.01
CA LEU A 214 -28.04 2.31 0.54
C LEU A 214 -27.71 1.29 1.62
N GLU A 215 -26.64 1.52 2.41
CA GLU A 215 -26.27 0.68 3.55
C GLU A 215 -27.38 0.66 4.60
N ARG A 216 -27.88 1.84 5.01
CA ARG A 216 -28.98 1.95 5.99
C ARG A 216 -30.26 1.31 5.48
N SER A 217 -30.56 1.50 4.20
CA SER A 217 -31.71 0.85 3.57
C SER A 217 -31.57 -0.67 3.59
N ALA A 218 -30.40 -1.21 3.24
CA ALA A 218 -30.11 -2.64 3.27
C ALA A 218 -30.14 -3.21 4.71
N ALA A 219 -29.60 -2.48 5.69
CA ALA A 219 -29.63 -2.87 7.09
C ALA A 219 -31.07 -2.91 7.64
N SER A 220 -31.89 -1.92 7.29
CA SER A 220 -33.30 -1.88 7.67
C SER A 220 -34.12 -3.00 7.01
N ALA A 221 -33.82 -3.32 5.74
CA ALA A 221 -34.45 -4.42 5.03
C ALA A 221 -34.06 -5.77 5.65
N ALA A 222 -32.78 -5.96 6.02
CA ALA A 222 -32.30 -7.17 6.69
C ALA A 222 -32.97 -7.38 8.05
N ALA A 223 -33.16 -6.32 8.85
CA ALA A 223 -33.86 -6.40 10.13
C ALA A 223 -35.35 -6.78 10.01
N LEU A 224 -35.97 -6.51 8.86
CA LEU A 224 -37.36 -6.87 8.55
C LEU A 224 -37.48 -8.25 7.89
N ALA A 225 -36.38 -8.81 7.37
CA ALA A 225 -36.34 -9.99 6.52
C ALA A 225 -35.95 -11.29 7.24
N GLU A 226 -36.23 -11.42 8.54
CA GLU A 226 -35.99 -12.68 9.30
C GLU A 226 -36.73 -13.93 8.75
N ARG A 227 -37.44 -13.88 7.60
CA ARG A 227 -38.18 -15.02 7.01
C ARG A 227 -38.31 -15.04 5.48
N SER A 228 -37.23 -14.96 4.71
CA SER A 228 -37.27 -15.43 3.29
C SER A 228 -35.89 -15.73 2.73
N GLU A 229 -35.68 -16.99 2.31
CA GLU A 229 -34.39 -17.55 1.84
C GLU A 229 -34.02 -17.22 0.37
N ASP A 230 -34.78 -16.39 -0.36
CA ASP A 230 -34.51 -16.14 -1.78
C ASP A 230 -34.48 -14.64 -2.10
N THR A 231 -33.29 -14.02 -2.16
CA THR A 231 -33.09 -12.75 -2.88
C THR A 231 -31.72 -12.68 -3.56
N GLY A 232 -31.60 -13.32 -4.73
CA GLY A 232 -30.37 -13.46 -5.51
C GLY A 232 -29.83 -12.21 -6.24
N ASP A 233 -30.00 -10.99 -5.72
CA ASP A 233 -29.31 -9.81 -6.29
C ASP A 233 -29.24 -8.56 -5.36
N LEU A 234 -29.60 -8.70 -4.07
CA LEU A 234 -29.51 -7.59 -3.11
C LEU A 234 -28.14 -7.59 -2.43
N GLN A 235 -27.32 -6.58 -2.73
CA GLN A 235 -26.10 -6.29 -1.97
C GLN A 235 -26.44 -6.14 -0.48
N SER A 236 -25.74 -6.90 0.36
CA SER A 236 -25.93 -6.85 1.81
C SER A 236 -25.44 -5.51 2.39
N SER A 237 -25.86 -5.18 3.61
CA SER A 237 -25.28 -4.03 4.34
C SER A 237 -23.74 -4.15 4.42
N TYR A 238 -23.21 -5.37 4.54
CA TYR A 238 -21.77 -5.62 4.51
C TYR A 238 -21.13 -5.26 3.17
N ASP A 239 -21.73 -5.62 2.04
CA ASP A 239 -21.20 -5.28 0.71
C ASP A 239 -21.13 -3.77 0.48
N TYR A 240 -22.13 -3.02 0.95
CA TYR A 240 -22.09 -1.56 0.91
C TYR A 240 -21.01 -0.96 1.81
N MET A 241 -20.77 -1.53 3.00
CA MET A 241 -19.65 -1.12 3.85
C MET A 241 -18.29 -1.36 3.16
N VAL A 242 -18.15 -2.48 2.44
CA VAL A 242 -16.93 -2.75 1.64
C VAL A 242 -16.77 -1.72 0.53
N LEU A 243 -17.85 -1.35 -0.18
CA LEU A 243 -17.82 -0.31 -1.20
C LEU A 243 -17.46 1.08 -0.63
N ILE A 244 -17.99 1.43 0.55
CA ILE A 244 -17.59 2.66 1.26
C ILE A 244 -16.09 2.62 1.55
N ALA A 245 -15.59 1.53 2.12
CA ALA A 245 -14.18 1.38 2.44
C ALA A 245 -13.30 1.49 1.19
N GLN A 246 -13.64 0.80 0.10
CA GLN A 246 -12.93 0.89 -1.18
C GLN A 246 -12.91 2.31 -1.75
N TYR A 247 -14.05 3.01 -1.71
CA TYR A 247 -14.13 4.39 -2.20
C TYR A 247 -13.23 5.31 -1.37
N LEU A 248 -13.24 5.18 -0.04
CA LEU A 248 -12.41 5.97 0.86
C LEU A 248 -10.91 5.71 0.70
N ARG A 249 -10.48 4.48 0.36
CA ARG A 249 -9.06 4.13 0.13
C ARG A 249 -8.41 4.89 -1.03
N VAL A 250 -9.21 5.30 -2.03
CA VAL A 250 -8.75 6.01 -3.23
C VAL A 250 -8.73 7.53 -3.02
N LEU A 251 -9.49 8.06 -2.06
CA LEU A 251 -9.57 9.49 -1.78
C LEU A 251 -8.32 10.01 -1.09
N GLY A 252 -7.45 10.75 -1.81
CA GLY A 252 -6.22 11.35 -1.27
C GLY A 252 -6.41 12.51 -0.27
N ARG A 253 -5.30 13.17 0.10
CA ARG A 253 -5.22 14.21 1.16
C ARG A 253 -6.26 15.35 1.04
N LYS A 254 -6.61 15.77 -0.18
CA LYS A 254 -7.59 16.85 -0.43
C LYS A 254 -8.99 16.56 0.12
N HIS A 255 -9.30 15.28 0.34
CA HIS A 255 -10.59 14.82 0.82
C HIS A 255 -10.48 14.13 2.19
N ALA A 256 -9.41 14.40 2.95
CA ALA A 256 -9.17 13.78 4.26
C ALA A 256 -10.33 13.98 5.24
N GLU A 257 -10.99 15.15 5.22
CA GLU A 257 -12.17 15.42 6.05
C GLU A 257 -13.31 14.44 5.78
N LEU A 258 -13.57 14.14 4.50
CA LEU A 258 -14.58 13.14 4.12
C LEU A 258 -14.14 11.72 4.55
N VAL A 259 -12.85 11.39 4.39
CA VAL A 259 -12.33 10.09 4.86
C VAL A 259 -12.55 9.93 6.37
N PHE A 260 -12.28 10.97 7.17
CA PHE A 260 -12.53 10.94 8.60
C PHE A 260 -14.03 10.91 8.95
N GLU A 261 -14.87 11.68 8.26
CA GLU A 261 -16.33 11.69 8.50
C GLU A 261 -16.95 10.30 8.27
N PHE A 262 -16.76 9.74 7.07
CA PHE A 262 -17.44 8.52 6.64
C PHE A 262 -16.77 7.23 7.17
N SER A 263 -15.50 7.27 7.58
CA SER A 263 -14.86 6.10 8.22
C SER A 263 -15.41 5.79 9.61
N ARG A 264 -15.98 6.75 10.34
CA ARG A 264 -16.50 6.54 11.70
C ARG A 264 -17.54 5.42 11.76
N ARG A 265 -18.47 5.41 10.79
CA ARG A 265 -19.52 4.39 10.75
C ARG A 265 -18.93 3.01 10.49
N VAL A 266 -18.05 2.88 9.51
CA VAL A 266 -17.39 1.61 9.18
C VAL A 266 -16.58 1.11 10.38
N LEU A 267 -15.79 1.96 11.03
CA LEU A 267 -15.01 1.62 12.23
C LEU A 267 -15.89 1.19 13.41
N SER A 268 -17.10 1.76 13.54
CA SER A 268 -18.01 1.42 14.63
C SER A 268 -18.68 0.05 14.47
N VAL A 269 -18.94 -0.37 13.22
CA VAL A 269 -19.66 -1.62 12.91
C VAL A 269 -18.68 -2.76 12.63
N ASN A 270 -17.65 -2.51 11.81
CA ASN A 270 -16.60 -3.47 11.50
C ASN A 270 -15.22 -2.79 11.62
N PRO A 271 -14.58 -2.86 12.80
CA PRO A 271 -13.32 -2.18 13.03
C PRO A 271 -12.17 -2.70 12.16
N ALA A 272 -12.16 -4.00 11.83
CA ALA A 272 -11.15 -4.59 10.96
C ALA A 272 -11.22 -4.03 9.54
N LEU A 273 -12.43 -3.97 8.96
CA LEU A 273 -12.66 -3.33 7.66
C LEU A 273 -12.34 -1.82 7.72
N GLY A 274 -12.73 -1.14 8.80
CA GLY A 274 -12.42 0.28 8.98
C GLY A 274 -10.92 0.59 9.00
N LEU A 275 -10.09 -0.27 9.60
CA LEU A 275 -8.63 -0.11 9.59
C LEU A 275 -8.05 -0.17 8.18
N THR A 276 -8.58 -1.05 7.32
CA THR A 276 -8.10 -1.18 5.94
C THR A 276 -8.23 0.10 5.13
N ILE A 277 -9.13 1.01 5.51
CA ILE A 277 -9.28 2.34 4.87
C ILE A 277 -7.97 3.13 4.96
N PHE A 278 -7.24 2.97 6.06
CA PHE A 278 -6.01 3.72 6.35
C PHE A 278 -4.74 2.93 6.10
N THR A 279 -4.79 1.60 6.09
CA THR A 279 -3.61 0.75 5.85
C THR A 279 -3.47 0.29 4.40
N GLN A 280 -4.58 0.12 3.67
CA GLN A 280 -4.59 -0.26 2.25
C GLN A 280 -4.94 0.94 1.37
N ARG A 281 -4.14 2.01 1.46
CA ARG A 281 -4.35 3.25 0.71
C ARG A 281 -3.98 3.05 -0.76
N GLU A 282 -4.92 3.32 -1.66
CA GLU A 282 -4.80 3.16 -3.12
C GLU A 282 -4.87 4.52 -3.82
N VAL A 283 -4.07 5.48 -3.35
CA VAL A 283 -4.11 6.84 -3.88
C VAL A 283 -3.25 6.94 -5.15
N PRO A 284 -3.82 7.28 -6.31
CA PRO A 284 -3.06 7.44 -7.55
C PRO A 284 -2.15 8.69 -7.49
N ASP A 285 -0.85 8.49 -7.73
CA ASP A 285 0.17 9.50 -8.10
C ASP A 285 0.45 10.71 -7.19
N SER A 286 -0.04 10.76 -5.94
CA SER A 286 0.37 11.80 -5.00
C SER A 286 1.41 11.31 -3.99
N LYS A 287 2.58 11.97 -3.92
CA LYS A 287 3.58 11.79 -2.85
C LYS A 287 3.07 12.20 -1.46
N GLU A 288 1.88 12.80 -1.36
CA GLU A 288 1.28 13.30 -0.13
C GLU A 288 -0.09 12.67 0.12
N ASP A 289 -0.09 11.59 0.88
CA ASP A 289 -1.30 11.03 1.46
C ASP A 289 -1.66 11.71 2.79
N ILE A 290 -2.71 11.23 3.46
CA ILE A 290 -3.12 11.67 4.79
C ILE A 290 -1.97 11.39 5.78
N ASP A 291 -1.64 12.40 6.60
CA ASP A 291 -0.61 12.28 7.64
C ASP A 291 -0.99 11.18 8.65
N PRO A 292 -0.12 10.17 8.88
CA PRO A 292 -0.36 9.12 9.88
C PRO A 292 -0.67 9.66 11.28
N ALA A 293 -0.14 10.82 11.66
CA ALA A 293 -0.45 11.45 12.94
C ALA A 293 -1.91 11.92 13.02
N ALA A 294 -2.47 12.46 11.92
CA ALA A 294 -3.87 12.87 11.85
C ALA A 294 -4.80 11.64 11.88
N VAL A 295 -4.42 10.56 11.18
CA VAL A 295 -5.15 9.28 11.25
C VAL A 295 -5.17 8.75 12.68
N LEU A 296 -4.02 8.77 13.37
CA LEU A 296 -3.92 8.34 14.76
C LEU A 296 -4.86 9.14 15.68
N GLN A 297 -4.90 10.47 15.53
CA GLN A 297 -5.79 11.33 16.30
C GLN A 297 -7.27 11.01 16.03
N HIS A 298 -7.62 10.77 14.76
CA HIS A 298 -8.97 10.35 14.38
C HIS A 298 -9.36 9.01 15.01
N LEU A 299 -8.50 7.99 14.89
CA LEU A 299 -8.73 6.66 15.47
C LEU A 299 -8.91 6.73 16.99
N LYS A 300 -8.12 7.55 17.68
CA LYS A 300 -8.26 7.79 19.14
C LYS A 300 -9.60 8.45 19.50
N SER A 301 -10.18 9.24 18.59
CA SER A 301 -11.46 9.94 18.80
C SER A 301 -12.71 9.09 18.49
N CYS A 302 -12.55 7.98 17.77
CA CYS A 302 -13.67 7.13 17.37
C CYS A 302 -14.20 6.30 18.54
N SER A 303 -15.52 6.30 18.75
CA SER A 303 -16.22 5.37 19.63
C SER A 303 -16.58 4.09 18.88
N ILE A 304 -16.15 2.93 19.38
CA ILE A 304 -16.53 1.63 18.81
C ILE A 304 -17.87 1.21 19.43
N ALA A 305 -18.83 0.82 18.61
CA ALA A 305 -20.10 0.29 19.11
C ALA A 305 -19.84 -1.12 19.64
N PHE A 306 -20.13 -1.36 20.91
CA PHE A 306 -19.97 -2.67 21.52
C PHE A 306 -21.10 -3.57 21.01
N SER A 307 -20.86 -4.37 19.97
CA SER A 307 -21.71 -5.53 19.72
C SER A 307 -21.29 -6.62 20.71
N SER A 308 -22.10 -6.80 21.75
CA SER A 308 -22.03 -8.00 22.60
C SER A 308 -22.37 -9.30 21.85
N ASP A 309 -22.57 -9.20 20.54
CA ASP A 309 -23.09 -10.24 19.64
C ASP A 309 -22.08 -10.62 18.54
N ALA A 310 -20.81 -10.22 18.68
CA ALA A 310 -19.75 -11.08 18.17
C ALA A 310 -19.75 -12.32 19.05
N GLY A 311 -20.66 -13.23 18.74
CA GLY A 311 -20.59 -14.60 19.21
C GLY A 311 -19.19 -15.12 18.98
N THR A 312 -18.87 -16.16 19.74
CA THR A 312 -17.95 -17.25 19.42
C THR A 312 -17.95 -17.63 17.92
N GLU A 313 -17.53 -16.74 17.04
CA GLU A 313 -16.89 -17.12 15.81
C GLU A 313 -15.57 -17.70 16.27
N ALA A 314 -15.54 -19.02 16.15
CA ALA A 314 -14.41 -19.88 16.33
C ALA A 314 -13.12 -19.09 16.12
N VAL A 315 -12.28 -19.11 17.15
CA VAL A 315 -10.84 -19.08 16.93
C VAL A 315 -10.58 -20.17 15.90
N GLU A 316 -10.52 -19.80 14.62
CA GLU A 316 -9.98 -20.67 13.60
C GLU A 316 -8.56 -20.96 14.07
N GLU A 317 -8.35 -22.19 14.54
CA GLU A 317 -7.06 -22.76 14.95
C GLU A 317 -6.01 -22.77 13.82
N ASN A 318 -6.28 -22.11 12.68
CA ASN A 318 -5.43 -22.04 11.50
C ASN A 318 -4.75 -20.68 11.25
N ALA A 319 -4.92 -19.68 12.12
CA ALA A 319 -4.06 -18.49 12.11
C ALA A 319 -2.88 -18.67 13.08
N SER A 320 -1.67 -18.83 12.55
CA SER A 320 -0.42 -19.08 13.29
C SER A 320 0.00 -17.96 14.26
N LYS A 321 -0.76 -16.86 14.36
CA LYS A 321 -0.56 -15.78 15.34
C LYS A 321 -1.92 -15.35 15.93
N PRO A 322 -2.04 -15.22 17.26
CA PRO A 322 -3.27 -14.74 17.89
C PRO A 322 -3.49 -13.26 17.57
N THR A 323 -4.52 -12.95 16.79
CA THR A 323 -4.89 -11.58 16.42
C THR A 323 -5.48 -10.84 17.62
N MET A 324 -5.10 -9.58 17.84
CA MET A 324 -5.64 -8.79 18.95
C MET A 324 -7.09 -8.38 18.69
N PRO A 325 -7.97 -8.43 19.71
CA PRO A 325 -9.34 -7.98 19.57
C PRO A 325 -9.40 -6.45 19.42
N LEU A 326 -10.09 -5.97 18.38
CA LEU A 326 -10.22 -4.54 18.07
C LEU A 326 -11.42 -3.91 18.79
N THR A 327 -11.42 -3.99 20.12
CA THR A 327 -12.57 -3.61 20.96
C THR A 327 -12.56 -2.15 21.43
N ASN A 328 -11.42 -1.47 21.37
CA ASN A 328 -11.28 -0.08 21.81
C ASN A 328 -10.48 0.75 20.79
N SER A 329 -10.69 2.07 20.79
CA SER A 329 -9.95 3.05 19.98
C SER A 329 -8.43 2.94 20.17
N GLN A 330 -7.97 2.62 21.40
CA GLN A 330 -6.56 2.34 21.68
C GLN A 330 -6.05 1.10 20.91
N MET A 331 -6.84 0.03 20.83
CA MET A 331 -6.45 -1.18 20.09
C MET A 331 -6.39 -0.94 18.59
N LEU A 332 -7.30 -0.12 18.06
CA LEU A 332 -7.26 0.34 16.67
C LEU A 332 -6.01 1.16 16.39
N ALA A 333 -5.69 2.12 17.26
CA ALA A 333 -4.50 2.94 17.14
C ALA A 333 -3.21 2.10 17.16
N ILE A 334 -3.13 1.11 18.06
CA ILE A 334 -2.00 0.18 18.12
C ILE A 334 -1.90 -0.63 16.82
N GLU A 335 -3.00 -1.25 16.37
CA GLU A 335 -3.00 -2.08 15.15
C GLU A 335 -2.64 -1.27 13.91
N TYR A 336 -3.21 -0.07 13.75
CA TYR A 336 -2.88 0.84 12.67
C TYR A 336 -1.39 1.16 12.62
N LEU A 337 -0.81 1.65 13.73
CA LEU A 337 0.60 2.02 13.75
C LEU A 337 1.52 0.82 13.57
N THR A 338 1.20 -0.33 14.19
CA THR A 338 1.99 -1.55 14.00
C THR A 338 1.99 -2.00 12.54
N GLN A 339 0.84 -2.02 11.86
CA GLN A 339 0.75 -2.40 10.44
C GLN A 339 1.52 -1.43 9.55
N VAL A 340 1.37 -0.12 9.77
CA VAL A 340 2.08 0.92 8.99
C VAL A 340 3.60 0.81 9.18
N ILE A 341 4.07 0.59 10.41
CA ILE A 341 5.50 0.43 10.72
C ILE A 341 6.07 -0.87 10.11
N TYR A 342 5.35 -1.99 10.20
CA TYR A 342 5.82 -3.27 9.65
C TYR A 342 5.81 -3.31 8.12
N GLN A 343 4.86 -2.62 7.48
CA GLN A 343 4.83 -2.50 6.01
C GLN A 343 5.93 -1.56 5.48
N GLY A 344 6.51 -0.70 6.33
CA GLY A 344 7.55 0.24 5.92
C GLY A 344 7.05 1.36 5.00
N THR A 345 5.75 1.69 5.08
CA THR A 345 5.11 2.71 4.25
C THR A 345 5.50 4.11 4.71
N GLY A 346 6.60 4.62 4.17
CA GLY A 346 7.08 5.99 4.43
C GLY A 346 7.98 6.13 5.66
N GLN A 347 8.73 7.25 5.73
CA GLN A 347 9.53 7.60 6.91
C GLN A 347 8.60 8.17 7.99
N LEU A 348 8.22 7.32 8.95
CA LEU A 348 7.48 7.77 10.14
C LEU A 348 8.41 8.50 11.10
N THR A 349 7.86 9.47 11.83
CA THR A 349 8.62 10.16 12.86
C THR A 349 8.86 9.23 14.05
N PRO A 350 10.02 9.30 14.73
CA PRO A 350 10.29 8.49 15.93
C PRO A 350 9.24 8.63 17.03
N ARG A 351 8.54 9.77 17.07
CA ARG A 351 7.43 10.01 18.01
C ARG A 351 6.27 9.03 17.82
N LEU A 352 5.95 8.66 16.59
CA LEU A 352 4.88 7.69 16.31
C LEU A 352 5.28 6.27 16.72
N HIS A 353 6.58 5.93 16.66
CA HIS A 353 7.08 4.66 17.20
C HIS A 353 7.00 4.65 18.74
N ASP A 354 7.38 5.76 19.39
CA ASP A 354 7.22 5.92 20.86
C ASP A 354 5.75 5.77 21.28
N GLU A 355 4.81 6.35 20.52
CA GLU A 355 3.36 6.24 20.77
C GLU A 355 2.85 4.79 20.77
N VAL A 356 3.37 3.90 19.92
CA VAL A 356 2.98 2.47 19.95
C VAL A 356 3.31 1.85 21.30
N VAL A 357 4.53 2.09 21.78
CA VAL A 357 4.99 1.56 23.07
C VAL A 357 4.17 2.16 24.20
N TYR A 358 3.89 3.46 24.16
CA TYR A 358 3.08 4.13 25.18
C TYR A 358 1.65 3.56 25.23
N LEU A 359 0.98 3.43 24.08
CA LEU A 359 -0.37 2.86 24.02
C LEU A 359 -0.42 1.41 24.51
N LEU A 360 0.58 0.60 24.17
CA LEU A 360 0.68 -0.77 24.66
C LEU A 360 0.88 -0.81 26.18
N LEU A 361 1.81 -0.02 26.72
CA LEU A 361 2.03 0.05 28.18
C LEU A 361 0.78 0.56 28.93
N ASP A 362 0.12 1.60 28.42
CA ASP A 362 -1.11 2.15 29.01
C ASP A 362 -2.24 1.11 28.99
N SER A 363 -2.37 0.38 27.88
CA SER A 363 -3.39 -0.67 27.77
C SER A 363 -3.11 -1.87 28.68
N ILE A 364 -1.84 -2.21 28.92
CA ILE A 364 -1.42 -3.24 29.88
C ILE A 364 -1.75 -2.79 31.31
N GLN A 365 -1.41 -1.56 31.66
CA GLN A 365 -1.71 -0.99 32.99
C GLN A 365 -3.22 -0.92 33.23
N ALA A 366 -4.00 -0.55 32.23
CA ALA A 366 -5.46 -0.48 32.33
C ALA A 366 -6.13 -1.82 32.63
N GLN A 367 -5.51 -2.96 32.30
CA GLN A 367 -6.06 -4.28 32.65
C GLN A 367 -6.05 -4.57 34.15
N ASN A 368 -5.25 -3.85 34.95
CA ASN A 368 -5.09 -4.06 36.40
C ASN A 368 -4.85 -5.53 36.80
N GLN A 369 -4.14 -6.29 35.95
CA GLN A 369 -3.78 -7.68 36.21
C GLN A 369 -2.37 -7.77 36.80
N ARG A 370 -2.14 -8.78 37.64
CA ARG A 370 -0.80 -9.09 38.13
C ARG A 370 0.11 -9.48 36.96
N LEU A 371 1.22 -8.77 36.82
CA LEU A 371 2.23 -9.01 35.80
C LEU A 371 3.13 -10.18 36.20
N THR A 372 3.40 -11.07 35.24
CA THR A 372 4.42 -12.14 35.37
C THR A 372 5.78 -11.65 34.92
N SER A 373 6.87 -12.24 35.42
CA SER A 373 8.22 -11.91 34.94
C SER A 373 8.39 -12.18 33.45
N ARG A 374 7.88 -13.33 32.98
CA ARG A 374 7.95 -13.79 31.60
C ARG A 374 6.68 -13.50 30.82
N VAL A 375 6.83 -13.13 29.54
CA VAL A 375 5.72 -12.83 28.61
C VAL A 375 4.92 -14.10 28.26
N GLU A 376 5.61 -15.22 28.05
CA GLU A 376 4.97 -16.50 27.70
C GLU A 376 4.02 -17.02 28.79
N SER A 377 4.31 -16.70 30.05
CA SER A 377 3.49 -17.09 31.20
C SER A 377 2.24 -16.23 31.36
N GLN A 378 2.20 -15.04 30.75
CA GLN A 378 1.04 -14.15 30.85
C GLN A 378 -0.10 -14.66 29.95
N ARG A 379 -1.27 -14.87 30.55
CA ARG A 379 -2.49 -15.30 29.87
C ARG A 379 -3.46 -14.13 29.61
N GLY A 380 -4.45 -14.39 28.78
CA GLY A 380 -5.51 -13.42 28.45
C GLY A 380 -5.02 -12.23 27.63
N LEU A 381 -5.80 -11.14 27.65
CA LEU A 381 -5.55 -9.93 26.87
C LEU A 381 -4.20 -9.28 27.23
N THR A 382 -3.85 -9.22 28.52
CA THR A 382 -2.54 -8.73 28.98
C THR A 382 -1.39 -9.51 28.35
N GLY A 383 -1.53 -10.83 28.20
CA GLY A 383 -0.53 -11.66 27.53
C GLY A 383 -0.39 -11.36 26.05
N LEU A 384 -1.50 -11.10 25.35
CA LEU A 384 -1.49 -10.68 23.95
C LEU A 384 -0.80 -9.32 23.77
N LEU A 385 -1.13 -8.35 24.62
CA LEU A 385 -0.53 -7.01 24.60
C LEU A 385 0.97 -7.06 24.85
N ARG A 386 1.41 -7.86 25.83
CA ARG A 386 2.83 -8.04 26.14
C ARG A 386 3.60 -8.72 25.02
N ARG A 387 3.03 -9.76 24.38
CA ARG A 387 3.64 -10.40 23.21
C ARG A 387 3.79 -9.42 22.05
N LYS A 388 2.76 -8.62 21.79
CA LYS A 388 2.79 -7.61 20.74
C LYS A 388 3.82 -6.51 21.03
N LEU A 389 3.92 -6.08 22.29
CA LEU A 389 4.95 -5.14 22.73
C LEU A 389 6.34 -5.72 22.51
N LEU A 390 6.59 -6.96 22.94
CA LEU A 390 7.88 -7.62 22.74
C LEU A 390 8.24 -7.74 21.25
N GLU A 391 7.29 -8.18 20.41
CA GLU A 391 7.48 -8.28 18.95
C GLU A 391 7.85 -6.91 18.35
N PHE A 392 7.18 -5.84 18.78
CA PHE A 392 7.49 -4.48 18.33
C PHE A 392 8.87 -4.00 18.79
N LEU A 393 9.25 -4.26 20.05
CA LEU A 393 10.55 -3.87 20.61
C LEU A 393 11.70 -4.61 19.92
N GLU A 394 11.50 -5.87 19.54
CA GLU A 394 12.50 -6.68 18.83
C GLU A 394 12.58 -6.34 17.33
N PHE A 395 11.53 -5.73 16.75
CA PHE A 395 11.49 -5.39 15.33
C PHE A 395 12.68 -4.49 14.91
N PRO A 396 13.41 -4.83 13.84
CA PRO A 396 14.59 -4.08 13.42
C PRO A 396 14.26 -2.69 12.84
N GLY A 397 13.07 -2.52 12.25
CA GLY A 397 12.63 -1.25 11.66
C GLY A 397 12.00 -0.27 12.65
N ALA A 398 11.93 -0.60 13.95
CA ALA A 398 11.33 0.26 14.96
C ALA A 398 12.33 1.32 15.44
N VAL A 399 12.05 2.60 15.19
CA VAL A 399 12.91 3.75 15.54
C VAL A 399 12.26 4.52 16.70
N PHE A 400 12.43 4.02 17.92
CA PHE A 400 11.94 4.62 19.17
C PHE A 400 13.09 5.00 20.10
N HIS A 401 12.81 5.70 21.20
CA HIS A 401 13.80 6.10 22.22
C HIS A 401 13.83 5.10 23.39
N PRO A 402 14.74 4.11 23.44
CA PRO A 402 14.64 3.01 24.40
C PRO A 402 14.86 3.44 25.86
N GLU A 403 15.67 4.48 26.11
CA GLU A 403 15.91 5.02 27.46
C GLU A 403 14.62 5.55 28.10
N ARG A 404 13.78 6.24 27.31
CA ARG A 404 12.49 6.76 27.78
C ARG A 404 11.52 5.61 28.05
N MET A 405 11.49 4.62 27.16
CA MET A 405 10.64 3.45 27.34
C MET A 405 11.02 2.66 28.60
N LEU A 406 12.33 2.48 28.85
CA LEU A 406 12.82 1.75 30.01
C LEU A 406 12.35 2.37 31.33
N SER A 407 12.31 3.71 31.42
CA SER A 407 11.83 4.40 32.62
C SER A 407 10.34 4.21 32.92
N ARG A 408 9.53 3.89 31.90
CA ARG A 408 8.07 3.73 32.01
C ARG A 408 7.65 2.26 32.13
N THR A 409 8.46 1.34 31.66
CA THR A 409 8.15 -0.10 31.70
C THR A 409 8.23 -0.62 33.14
N PRO A 410 7.17 -1.26 33.67
CA PRO A 410 7.18 -1.88 35.00
C PRO A 410 8.36 -2.84 35.21
N VAL A 411 8.92 -2.89 36.42
CA VAL A 411 10.10 -3.71 36.75
C VAL A 411 9.78 -5.21 36.65
N GLU A 412 8.51 -5.58 36.81
CA GLU A 412 8.05 -6.96 36.66
C GLU A 412 8.14 -7.47 35.21
N MET A 413 8.29 -6.59 34.21
CA MET A 413 8.29 -6.96 32.78
C MET A 413 9.72 -7.24 32.27
N VAL A 414 10.29 -8.36 32.72
CA VAL A 414 11.72 -8.68 32.53
C VAL A 414 12.09 -8.91 31.06
N ASP A 415 11.25 -9.60 30.29
CA ASP A 415 11.55 -9.85 28.86
C ASP A 415 11.55 -8.55 28.05
N GLU A 416 10.62 -7.63 28.34
CA GLU A 416 10.53 -6.33 27.70
C GLU A 416 11.69 -5.40 28.12
N HIS A 417 12.08 -5.41 29.39
CA HIS A 417 13.28 -4.71 29.88
C HIS A 417 14.55 -5.21 29.18
N ALA A 418 14.69 -6.53 29.04
CA ALA A 418 15.81 -7.14 28.36
C ALA A 418 15.86 -6.73 26.87
N ALA A 419 14.72 -6.67 26.18
CA ALA A 419 14.66 -6.21 24.79
C ALA A 419 15.12 -4.73 24.66
N LEU A 420 14.66 -3.86 25.57
CA LEU A 420 15.05 -2.44 25.60
C LEU A 420 16.54 -2.25 25.88
N LEU A 421 17.08 -2.91 26.91
CA LEU A 421 18.50 -2.87 27.26
C LEU A 421 19.38 -3.42 26.13
N SER A 422 18.91 -4.47 25.45
CA SER A 422 19.59 -5.04 24.28
C SER A 422 19.69 -4.02 23.13
N LYS A 423 18.64 -3.23 22.88
CA LYS A 423 18.67 -2.15 21.87
C LYS A 423 19.61 -1.00 22.25
N LEU A 424 19.82 -0.77 23.56
CA LEU A 424 20.80 0.20 24.07
C LEU A 424 22.25 -0.33 24.08
N GLY A 425 22.48 -1.61 23.74
CA GLY A 425 23.80 -2.25 23.85
C GLY A 425 24.23 -2.55 25.29
N ARG A 426 23.32 -2.43 26.27
CA ARG A 426 23.57 -2.69 27.70
C ARG A 426 23.47 -4.19 28.02
N HIS A 427 24.24 -5.02 27.32
CA HIS A 427 24.16 -6.48 27.40
C HIS A 427 24.50 -7.06 28.79
N LEU A 428 25.39 -6.39 29.54
CA LEU A 428 25.77 -6.81 30.90
C LEU A 428 24.56 -6.83 31.85
N GLU A 429 23.70 -5.81 31.74
CA GLU A 429 22.51 -5.70 32.58
C GLU A 429 21.46 -6.74 32.20
N VAL A 430 21.27 -7.01 30.90
CA VAL A 430 20.39 -8.11 30.44
C VAL A 430 20.82 -9.44 31.04
N LEU A 431 22.12 -9.73 31.01
CA LEU A 431 22.66 -10.95 31.59
C LEU A 431 22.52 -10.98 33.12
N GLN A 432 22.62 -9.85 33.81
CA GLN A 432 22.32 -9.76 35.24
C GLN A 432 20.84 -10.05 35.53
N LEU A 433 19.91 -9.48 34.75
CA LEU A 433 18.47 -9.77 34.86
C LEU A 433 18.19 -11.27 34.69
N TYR A 434 18.74 -11.91 33.66
CA TYR A 434 18.50 -13.33 33.39
C TYR A 434 19.21 -14.27 34.37
N ALA A 435 20.49 -14.03 34.66
CA ALA A 435 21.30 -14.95 35.47
C ALA A 435 21.12 -14.74 36.99
N LEU A 436 20.89 -13.51 37.46
CA LEU A 436 20.80 -13.21 38.89
C LEU A 436 19.35 -13.07 39.36
N GLU A 437 18.51 -12.31 38.65
CA GLU A 437 17.12 -12.08 39.08
C GLU A 437 16.21 -13.25 38.74
N LEU A 438 16.22 -13.72 37.49
CA LEU A 438 15.42 -14.88 37.06
C LEU A 438 16.06 -16.22 37.44
N LYS A 439 17.38 -16.25 37.70
CA LYS A 439 18.18 -17.47 37.93
C LYS A 439 18.02 -18.51 36.83
N ASP A 440 17.79 -18.07 35.59
CA ASP A 440 17.62 -18.93 34.43
C ASP A 440 18.89 -18.92 33.58
N ALA A 441 19.79 -19.87 33.88
CA ALA A 441 21.06 -20.02 33.16
C ALA A 441 20.86 -20.37 31.67
N ALA A 442 19.81 -21.12 31.34
CA ALA A 442 19.53 -21.52 29.97
C ALA A 442 19.12 -20.30 29.12
N LEU A 443 18.31 -19.41 29.68
CA LEU A 443 17.92 -18.16 29.01
C LEU A 443 19.11 -17.22 28.81
N ALA A 444 19.98 -17.07 29.83
CA ALA A 444 21.19 -16.26 29.72
C ALA A 444 22.15 -16.79 28.64
N GLU A 445 22.31 -18.12 28.55
CA GLU A 445 23.08 -18.76 27.47
C GLU A 445 22.43 -18.53 26.09
N ALA A 446 21.10 -18.69 25.99
CA ALA A 446 20.37 -18.46 24.75
C ALA A 446 20.53 -17.01 24.24
N TYR A 447 20.47 -16.03 25.15
CA TYR A 447 20.72 -14.62 24.83
C TYR A 447 22.14 -14.39 24.29
N CYS A 448 23.16 -14.98 24.94
CA CYS A 448 24.55 -14.91 24.46
C CYS A 448 24.70 -15.48 23.04
N ASN A 449 24.07 -16.64 22.77
CA ASN A 449 24.08 -17.25 21.44
C ASN A 449 23.46 -16.33 20.39
N ARG A 450 22.28 -15.77 20.68
CA ARG A 450 21.56 -14.84 19.78
C ARG A 450 22.39 -13.60 19.48
N CYS A 451 23.04 -13.00 20.47
CA CYS A 451 23.88 -11.81 20.26
C CYS A 451 25.14 -12.12 19.44
N TYR A 452 25.78 -13.26 19.71
CA TYR A 452 26.98 -13.70 18.99
C TYR A 452 26.67 -14.02 17.50
N GLU A 453 25.55 -14.70 17.24
CA GLU A 453 25.12 -15.05 15.87
C GLU A 453 24.70 -13.83 15.06
N SER A 454 23.98 -12.90 15.67
CA SER A 454 23.56 -11.64 15.05
C SER A 454 24.68 -10.61 14.92
N LYS A 455 25.87 -10.87 15.48
CA LYS A 455 27.01 -9.93 15.58
C LYS A 455 26.61 -8.57 16.19
N THR A 456 25.58 -8.57 17.02
CA THR A 456 25.07 -7.36 17.69
C THR A 456 25.91 -6.98 18.90
N ALA A 457 26.64 -7.94 19.47
CA ALA A 457 27.58 -7.74 20.57
C ALA A 457 28.99 -8.23 20.21
N ASP A 458 29.98 -7.70 20.92
CA ASP A 458 31.38 -8.12 20.80
C ASP A 458 31.59 -9.59 21.22
N SER A 459 32.69 -10.21 20.75
CA SER A 459 33.12 -11.56 21.16
C SER A 459 33.28 -11.73 22.68
N SER A 460 33.24 -10.65 23.47
CA SER A 460 33.30 -10.64 24.93
C SER A 460 31.97 -10.90 25.64
N ILE A 461 30.86 -11.20 24.94
CA ILE A 461 29.59 -11.45 25.64
C ILE A 461 29.64 -12.67 26.57
N TYR A 462 30.28 -13.76 26.13
CA TYR A 462 30.46 -14.95 26.98
C TYR A 462 31.44 -14.72 28.13
N SER A 463 32.48 -13.89 27.93
CA SER A 463 33.36 -13.51 29.04
C SER A 463 32.62 -12.62 30.04
N THR A 464 31.65 -11.82 29.61
CA THR A 464 30.76 -11.05 30.48
C THR A 464 29.83 -11.97 31.30
N LEU A 465 29.22 -12.98 30.67
CA LEU A 465 28.44 -13.99 31.38
C LEU A 465 29.30 -14.73 32.43
N LEU A 466 30.54 -15.08 32.08
CA LEU A 466 31.48 -15.71 33.01
C LEU A 466 31.78 -14.81 34.22
N LYS A 467 31.98 -13.50 34.00
CA LYS A 467 32.17 -12.53 35.10
C LYS A 467 30.97 -12.51 36.03
N ILE A 468 29.75 -12.57 35.51
CA ILE A 468 28.53 -12.51 36.31
C ILE A 468 28.40 -13.75 37.21
N TYR A 469 28.67 -14.95 36.68
CA TYR A 469 28.65 -16.17 37.49
C TYR A 469 29.76 -16.19 38.55
N LEU A 470 30.98 -15.77 38.20
CA LEU A 470 32.13 -15.83 39.10
C LEU A 470 32.19 -14.68 40.12
N ARG A 471 31.59 -13.53 39.79
CA ARG A 471 31.53 -12.33 40.65
C ARG A 471 30.15 -11.68 40.56
N PRO A 472 29.14 -12.22 41.26
CA PRO A 472 27.82 -11.61 41.31
C PRO A 472 27.94 -10.23 41.98
N GLN A 473 27.80 -9.16 41.21
CA GLN A 473 27.67 -7.82 41.78
C GLN A 473 26.19 -7.56 42.04
N TYR A 474 25.79 -7.56 43.31
CA TYR A 474 24.47 -7.09 43.71
C TYR A 474 24.46 -5.56 43.66
N HIS A 475 23.90 -4.98 42.60
CA HIS A 475 23.52 -3.58 42.62
C HIS A 475 22.27 -3.44 43.48
N SER A 476 22.46 -3.16 44.78
CA SER A 476 21.37 -2.66 45.62
C SER A 476 20.99 -1.26 45.12
N SER A 477 19.92 -1.18 44.33
CA SER A 477 19.27 0.09 44.01
C SER A 477 18.56 0.61 45.26
N GLY A 478 19.18 1.57 45.95
CA GLY A 478 18.65 2.19 47.16
C GLY A 478 19.70 3.07 47.83
N ALA A 479 19.80 4.30 47.36
CA ALA A 479 20.76 5.29 47.85
C ALA A 479 20.57 5.65 49.33
N ALA A 480 21.67 5.67 50.08
CA ALA A 480 21.95 6.68 51.10
C ALA A 480 23.44 7.05 51.01
N SER A 481 23.70 8.36 50.91
CA SER A 481 24.94 9.03 50.50
C SER A 481 26.23 8.64 51.23
N PRO A 482 27.42 8.83 50.60
CA PRO A 482 28.69 8.67 51.28
C PRO A 482 28.98 9.90 52.15
N VAL A 483 29.15 9.69 53.45
CA VAL A 483 29.88 10.63 54.30
C VAL A 483 31.37 10.45 54.01
N VAL A 484 32.03 11.57 53.74
CA VAL A 484 33.45 11.67 53.39
C VAL A 484 34.33 11.17 54.54
N GLY A 485 35.31 10.32 54.21
CA GLY A 485 36.52 10.13 55.01
C GLY A 485 36.69 8.74 55.64
N SER A 486 36.93 7.70 54.84
CA SER A 486 37.80 6.53 55.13
C SER A 486 37.74 5.53 53.97
N PRO A 487 38.83 4.82 53.62
CA PRO A 487 38.77 3.77 52.61
C PRO A 487 37.95 2.58 53.15
N PRO A 488 36.91 2.11 52.42
CA PRO A 488 36.09 1.01 52.90
C PRO A 488 36.90 -0.29 52.82
N LYS A 489 37.17 -0.90 53.99
CA LYS A 489 37.63 -2.29 54.07
C LYS A 489 36.44 -3.20 53.70
N PRO A 490 36.62 -4.20 52.81
CA PRO A 490 35.57 -5.17 52.54
C PRO A 490 35.39 -6.07 53.77
N SER A 491 34.33 -5.83 54.56
CA SER A 491 33.92 -6.75 55.63
C SER A 491 33.16 -7.92 55.01
N TRP A 492 33.87 -9.01 54.73
CA TRP A 492 33.28 -10.29 54.34
C TRP A 492 32.57 -10.90 55.55
N ASN A 493 31.26 -10.65 55.70
CA ASN A 493 30.44 -11.44 56.61
C ASN A 493 30.16 -12.78 55.92
N ARG A 494 31.10 -13.70 56.11
CA ARG A 494 31.25 -14.99 55.43
C ARG A 494 30.58 -16.06 56.30
N SER A 495 29.25 -16.19 56.25
CA SER A 495 28.59 -17.24 57.05
C SER A 495 27.37 -17.92 56.42
N SER A 496 27.10 -17.76 55.11
CA SER A 496 26.11 -18.63 54.43
C SER A 496 26.40 -18.95 52.95
N SER A 497 27.61 -18.71 52.45
CA SER A 497 27.88 -18.59 50.99
C SER A 497 28.51 -19.81 50.30
N PHE A 498 28.83 -20.90 51.02
CA PHE A 498 29.66 -21.99 50.46
C PHE A 498 28.92 -22.85 49.41
N GLY A 499 27.60 -23.03 49.54
CA GLY A 499 26.80 -23.79 48.56
C GLY A 499 26.57 -23.04 47.24
N LEU A 500 26.26 -21.74 47.32
CA LEU A 500 25.96 -20.88 46.16
C LEU A 500 27.21 -20.58 45.30
N GLN A 501 28.40 -20.51 45.91
CA GLN A 501 29.65 -20.37 45.15
C GLN A 501 29.98 -21.61 44.33
N SER A 502 29.70 -22.81 44.85
CA SER A 502 29.97 -24.06 44.14
C SER A 502 29.09 -24.20 42.88
N GLU A 503 27.80 -23.90 42.99
CA GLU A 503 26.87 -23.94 41.85
C GLU A 503 27.22 -22.92 40.76
N ALA A 504 27.55 -21.69 41.15
CA ALA A 504 27.92 -20.64 40.20
C ALA A 504 29.26 -20.94 39.48
N VAL A 505 30.23 -21.50 40.20
CA VAL A 505 31.50 -21.97 39.61
C VAL A 505 31.26 -23.14 38.66
N ASN A 506 30.40 -24.09 39.01
CA ASN A 506 30.04 -25.20 38.12
C ASN A 506 29.32 -24.71 36.85
N ALA A 507 28.42 -23.72 36.97
CA ALA A 507 27.78 -23.08 35.81
C ALA A 507 28.81 -22.40 34.90
N ALA A 508 29.78 -21.67 35.47
CA ALA A 508 30.86 -21.05 34.71
C ALA A 508 31.74 -22.10 33.97
N ILE A 509 32.07 -23.22 34.63
CA ILE A 509 32.81 -24.34 34.01
C ILE A 509 32.02 -24.96 32.85
N ASN A 510 30.70 -25.12 33.00
CA ASN A 510 29.85 -25.63 31.93
C ASN A 510 29.84 -24.70 30.70
N VAL A 511 29.73 -23.39 30.91
CA VAL A 511 29.83 -22.39 29.83
C VAL A 511 31.19 -22.46 29.14
N LEU A 512 32.29 -22.58 29.89
CA LEU A 512 33.63 -22.73 29.32
C LEU A 512 33.75 -23.99 28.46
N ASN A 513 33.33 -25.14 28.99
CA ASN A 513 33.40 -26.41 28.25
C ASN A 513 32.55 -26.36 26.97
N LYS A 514 31.34 -25.80 27.03
CA LYS A 514 30.39 -25.76 25.92
C LYS A 514 30.78 -24.76 24.83
N TYR A 515 31.22 -23.56 25.23
CA TYR A 515 31.49 -22.43 24.34
C TYR A 515 32.99 -22.06 24.26
N ALA A 516 33.87 -23.04 24.44
CA ALA A 516 35.33 -22.89 24.42
C ALA A 516 35.86 -22.12 23.21
N GLU A 517 35.21 -22.23 22.05
CA GLU A 517 35.60 -21.57 20.81
C GLU A 517 35.19 -20.09 20.74
N ARG A 518 34.25 -19.65 21.57
CA ARG A 518 33.69 -18.29 21.54
C ARG A 518 34.25 -17.41 22.66
N ILE A 519 35.11 -17.97 23.51
CA ILE A 519 35.66 -17.32 24.70
C ILE A 519 37.16 -17.10 24.50
N ASP A 520 37.65 -15.93 24.89
CA ASP A 520 39.08 -15.66 24.95
C ASP A 520 39.71 -16.42 26.15
N VAL A 521 40.73 -17.21 25.84
CA VAL A 521 41.33 -18.17 26.79
C VAL A 521 42.04 -17.44 27.92
N SER A 522 42.75 -16.36 27.61
CA SER A 522 43.51 -15.59 28.59
C SER A 522 42.59 -14.95 29.62
N THR A 523 41.56 -14.22 29.16
CA THR A 523 40.58 -13.63 30.07
C THR A 523 39.79 -14.69 30.85
N ALA A 524 39.45 -15.84 30.26
CA ALA A 524 38.79 -16.93 30.98
C ALA A 524 39.60 -17.43 32.17
N LEU A 525 40.91 -17.65 31.99
CA LEU A 525 41.79 -18.17 33.04
C LEU A 525 42.04 -17.16 34.16
N GLU A 526 42.14 -15.87 33.84
CA GLU A 526 42.29 -14.79 34.84
C GLU A 526 41.04 -14.62 35.73
N MET A 527 39.87 -14.97 35.22
CA MET A 527 38.60 -14.81 35.93
C MET A 527 38.30 -15.96 36.90
N LEU A 528 38.87 -17.15 36.67
CA LEU A 528 38.63 -18.34 37.50
C LEU A 528 39.29 -18.20 38.89
N PRO A 529 38.61 -18.61 39.97
CA PRO A 529 39.21 -18.69 41.30
C PRO A 529 40.40 -19.65 41.34
N ALA A 530 41.42 -19.32 42.15
CA ALA A 530 42.67 -20.10 42.24
C ALA A 530 42.49 -21.50 42.85
N ASP A 531 41.37 -21.74 43.52
CA ASP A 531 40.98 -22.98 44.19
C ASP A 531 40.20 -23.96 43.29
N VAL A 532 39.90 -23.59 42.04
CA VAL A 532 39.21 -24.46 41.08
C VAL A 532 40.14 -25.58 40.61
N SER A 533 39.70 -26.84 40.78
CA SER A 533 40.41 -27.99 40.23
C SER A 533 40.49 -27.93 38.70
N ALA A 534 41.64 -28.32 38.13
CA ALA A 534 41.84 -28.33 36.69
C ALA A 534 41.06 -29.46 35.97
N ALA A 535 40.66 -30.52 36.69
CA ALA A 535 40.06 -31.70 36.07
C ALA A 535 38.71 -31.42 35.36
N PRO A 536 37.75 -30.67 35.93
CA PRO A 536 36.51 -30.28 35.25
C PRO A 536 36.71 -29.40 34.01
N LEU A 537 37.86 -28.73 33.88
CA LEU A 537 38.21 -27.87 32.73
C LEU A 537 38.88 -28.65 31.59
N ALA A 538 39.09 -29.96 31.73
CA ALA A 538 39.76 -30.77 30.71
C ALA A 538 39.06 -30.70 29.34
N GLY A 539 37.73 -30.59 29.32
CA GLY A 539 36.95 -30.43 28.08
C GLY A 539 37.27 -29.11 27.36
N PHE A 540 37.31 -28.01 28.11
CA PHE A 540 37.67 -26.69 27.62
C PHE A 540 39.09 -26.68 27.05
N PHE A 541 40.09 -27.14 27.82
CA PHE A 541 41.48 -27.17 27.35
C PHE A 541 41.67 -28.03 26.10
N ARG A 542 41.01 -29.19 26.04
CA ARG A 542 41.06 -30.06 24.85
C ARG A 542 40.57 -29.33 23.61
N ARG A 543 39.37 -28.72 23.66
CA ARG A 543 38.78 -27.99 22.53
C ARG A 543 39.62 -26.78 22.12
N VAL A 544 40.15 -26.04 23.09
CA VAL A 544 41.04 -24.90 22.82
C VAL A 544 42.31 -25.35 22.09
N LEU A 545 42.96 -26.41 22.56
CA LEU A 545 44.20 -26.94 21.96
C LEU A 545 43.94 -27.51 20.57
N GLU A 546 42.88 -28.31 20.39
CA GLU A 546 42.46 -28.84 19.09
C GLU A 546 42.29 -27.72 18.07
N ARG A 547 41.60 -26.65 18.44
CA ARG A 547 41.39 -25.49 17.58
C ARG A 547 42.67 -24.72 17.28
N GLN A 548 43.56 -24.53 18.25
CA GLN A 548 44.84 -23.85 18.01
C GLN A 548 45.69 -24.66 17.02
N VAL A 549 45.73 -25.98 17.17
CA VAL A 549 46.40 -26.89 16.23
C VAL A 549 45.76 -26.83 14.85
N GLU A 550 44.44 -26.86 14.76
CA GLU A 550 43.71 -26.75 13.50
C GLU A 550 43.98 -25.40 12.81
N ARG A 551 43.87 -24.29 13.54
CA ARG A 551 44.17 -22.94 13.03
C ARG A 551 45.61 -22.84 12.53
N PHE A 552 46.55 -23.42 13.25
CA PHE A 552 47.95 -23.47 12.83
C PHE A 552 48.13 -24.27 11.53
N ARG A 553 47.57 -25.49 11.46
CA ARG A 553 47.64 -26.35 10.26
C ARG A 553 46.97 -25.70 9.05
N ASN A 554 45.74 -25.20 9.21
CA ASN A 554 45.00 -24.49 8.16
C ASN A 554 45.73 -23.22 7.72
N GLY A 555 46.31 -22.48 8.66
CA GLY A 555 47.16 -21.32 8.37
C GLY A 555 48.41 -21.70 7.58
N GLN A 556 49.05 -22.83 7.91
CA GLN A 556 50.19 -23.35 7.17
C GLN A 556 49.79 -23.76 5.74
N VAL A 557 48.66 -24.45 5.56
CA VAL A 557 48.14 -24.80 4.23
C VAL A 557 47.86 -23.54 3.40
N LYS A 558 47.11 -22.58 3.95
CA LYS A 558 46.83 -21.30 3.30
C LYS A 558 48.13 -20.58 2.91
N LYS A 559 49.09 -20.50 3.83
CA LYS A 559 50.41 -19.90 3.57
C LYS A 559 51.15 -20.59 2.42
N GLN A 560 51.14 -21.92 2.36
CA GLN A 560 51.81 -22.65 1.28
C GLN A 560 51.09 -22.53 -0.06
N LEU A 561 49.75 -22.53 -0.07
CA LEU A 561 48.96 -22.30 -1.29
C LEU A 561 49.21 -20.90 -1.84
N SER A 562 49.16 -19.86 -0.99
CA SER A 562 49.48 -18.49 -1.42
C SER A 562 50.92 -18.34 -1.89
N LYS A 563 51.88 -19.06 -1.26
CA LYS A 563 53.26 -19.12 -1.76
C LYS A 563 53.34 -19.77 -3.13
N MET A 564 52.68 -20.90 -3.35
CA MET A 564 52.65 -21.61 -4.62
C MET A 564 52.06 -20.73 -5.73
N GLU A 565 50.95 -20.05 -5.46
CA GLU A 565 50.35 -19.09 -6.38
C GLU A 565 51.31 -17.94 -6.70
N ASN A 566 51.98 -17.37 -5.69
CA ASN A 566 53.00 -16.35 -5.89
C ASN A 566 54.14 -16.85 -6.80
N PHE A 567 54.61 -18.09 -6.59
CA PHE A 567 55.62 -18.72 -7.45
C PHE A 567 55.12 -18.91 -8.89
N LYS A 568 53.89 -19.40 -9.10
CA LYS A 568 53.29 -19.52 -10.44
C LYS A 568 53.22 -18.18 -11.16
N VAL A 569 52.79 -17.13 -10.47
CA VAL A 569 52.74 -15.77 -11.05
C VAL A 569 54.15 -15.27 -11.39
N ARG A 570 55.13 -15.50 -10.51
CA ARG A 570 56.55 -15.16 -10.78
C ARG A 570 57.14 -15.92 -11.97
N GLU A 571 56.81 -17.21 -12.10
CA GLU A 571 57.22 -18.03 -13.23
C GLU A 571 56.60 -17.53 -14.53
N GLN A 572 55.29 -17.27 -14.55
CA GLN A 572 54.60 -16.67 -15.70
C GLN A 572 55.23 -15.34 -16.08
N LEU A 573 55.52 -14.46 -15.11
CA LEU A 573 56.20 -13.19 -15.33
C LEU A 573 57.59 -13.41 -15.94
N SER A 574 58.37 -14.36 -15.43
CA SER A 574 59.68 -14.73 -15.97
C SER A 574 59.58 -15.22 -17.43
N THR A 575 58.63 -16.11 -17.73
CA THR A 575 58.38 -16.63 -19.08
C THR A 575 57.97 -15.51 -20.04
N LYS A 576 57.11 -14.58 -19.62
CA LYS A 576 56.74 -13.42 -20.43
C LYS A 576 57.93 -12.46 -20.64
N ARG A 577 58.81 -12.30 -19.64
CA ARG A 577 60.04 -11.50 -19.73
C ARG A 577 61.11 -12.12 -20.64
N LYS A 578 61.17 -13.44 -20.77
CA LYS A 578 62.07 -14.14 -21.70
C LYS A 578 61.75 -13.90 -23.18
N GLY A 579 60.56 -13.41 -23.51
CA GLY A 579 60.18 -13.12 -24.89
C GLY A 579 61.08 -12.04 -25.49
N SER A 580 61.88 -12.41 -26.48
CA SER A 580 62.66 -11.51 -27.33
C SER A 580 61.99 -11.36 -28.69
N VAL A 581 62.37 -10.32 -29.44
CA VAL A 581 61.98 -10.13 -30.84
C VAL A 581 63.25 -9.89 -31.64
N THR A 582 63.40 -10.60 -32.75
CA THR A 582 64.49 -10.37 -33.69
C THR A 582 64.13 -9.16 -34.56
N VAL A 583 65.00 -8.15 -34.53
CA VAL A 583 64.82 -6.91 -35.31
C VAL A 583 65.66 -6.98 -36.58
N TRP A 584 65.01 -6.86 -37.73
CA TRP A 584 65.65 -6.84 -39.04
C TRP A 584 65.83 -5.40 -39.53
N SER A 585 66.77 -5.16 -40.45
CA SER A 585 67.03 -3.82 -41.01
C SER A 585 65.84 -3.21 -41.78
N SER A 586 64.87 -4.03 -42.18
CA SER A 586 63.64 -3.62 -42.86
C SER A 586 62.49 -3.27 -41.91
N GLN A 587 62.58 -3.56 -40.61
CA GLN A 587 61.46 -3.34 -39.69
C GLN A 587 61.23 -1.86 -39.39
N SER A 588 59.95 -1.47 -39.40
CA SER A 588 59.47 -0.11 -39.16
C SER A 588 58.70 0.00 -37.84
N CYS A 589 58.74 1.19 -37.26
CA CYS A 589 57.96 1.54 -36.09
C CYS A 589 56.47 1.55 -36.44
N GLN A 590 55.65 0.86 -35.65
CA GLN A 590 54.22 0.74 -35.93
C GLN A 590 53.41 2.03 -35.70
N SER A 591 53.96 3.00 -34.95
CA SER A 591 53.32 4.31 -34.72
C SER A 591 53.61 5.31 -35.85
N CYS A 592 54.86 5.42 -36.30
CA CYS A 592 55.26 6.45 -37.28
C CYS A 592 55.63 5.91 -38.67
N GLY A 593 55.66 4.59 -38.87
CA GLY A 593 55.94 3.94 -40.15
C GLY A 593 57.41 3.99 -40.62
N LYS A 594 58.30 4.72 -39.92
CA LYS A 594 59.72 4.84 -40.28
C LYS A 594 60.54 3.62 -39.84
N LYS A 595 61.61 3.27 -40.57
CA LYS A 595 62.54 2.18 -40.21
C LYS A 595 63.21 2.45 -38.85
N LEU A 596 63.31 1.42 -38.01
CA LEU A 596 63.86 1.53 -36.64
C LEU A 596 65.38 1.81 -36.61
N GLY A 597 66.12 1.31 -37.60
CA GLY A 597 67.57 1.51 -37.70
C GLY A 597 68.36 0.91 -36.52
N VAL A 598 69.53 1.48 -36.22
CA VAL A 598 70.44 1.05 -35.12
C VAL A 598 70.15 1.80 -33.80
N GLY A 599 69.06 2.57 -33.73
CA GLY A 599 68.70 3.39 -32.58
C GLY A 599 68.00 2.61 -31.45
N THR A 600 67.77 3.26 -30.30
CA THR A 600 67.03 2.67 -29.18
C THR A 600 65.54 2.51 -29.52
N PHE A 601 65.03 1.29 -29.37
CA PHE A 601 63.62 0.95 -29.61
C PHE A 601 63.01 0.24 -28.40
N VAL A 602 61.68 0.25 -28.32
CA VAL A 602 60.89 -0.35 -27.24
C VAL A 602 60.02 -1.46 -27.82
N ARG A 603 59.97 -2.59 -27.12
CA ARG A 603 59.05 -3.70 -27.40
C ARG A 603 57.88 -3.64 -26.41
N LEU A 604 56.67 -3.51 -26.93
CA LEU A 604 55.45 -3.61 -26.10
C LEU A 604 55.12 -5.09 -25.78
N PRO A 605 54.30 -5.37 -24.75
CA PRO A 605 53.90 -6.74 -24.40
C PRO A 605 53.24 -7.53 -25.55
N THR A 606 52.63 -6.82 -26.52
CA THR A 606 52.04 -7.39 -27.74
C THR A 606 53.08 -7.85 -28.77
N GLY A 607 54.37 -7.61 -28.54
CA GLY A 607 55.46 -7.92 -29.47
C GLY A 607 55.74 -6.84 -30.51
N THR A 608 54.96 -5.75 -30.49
CA THR A 608 55.12 -4.60 -31.40
C THR A 608 56.34 -3.77 -31.04
N LEU A 609 57.01 -3.22 -32.06
CA LEU A 609 58.22 -2.43 -31.92
C LEU A 609 57.96 -0.95 -32.24
N LEU A 610 58.42 -0.09 -31.36
CA LEU A 610 58.29 1.35 -31.46
C LEU A 610 59.64 2.03 -31.24
N HIS A 611 59.84 3.22 -31.81
CA HIS A 611 60.92 4.08 -31.33
C HIS A 611 60.66 4.44 -29.86
N TYR A 612 61.72 4.66 -29.09
CA TYR A 612 61.60 5.07 -27.68
C TYR A 612 60.71 6.32 -27.52
N SER A 613 60.83 7.30 -28.42
CA SER A 613 60.01 8.52 -28.44
C SER A 613 58.56 8.31 -28.90
N CYS A 614 58.25 7.18 -29.55
CA CYS A 614 56.90 6.84 -30.01
C CYS A 614 56.16 5.93 -29.02
N GLN A 615 56.74 5.66 -27.85
CA GLN A 615 56.10 4.87 -26.81
C GLN A 615 54.87 5.65 -26.30
N PRO A 616 53.70 4.98 -26.15
CA PRO A 616 52.57 5.59 -25.47
C PRO A 616 52.95 5.95 -24.02
N VAL A 617 52.57 7.14 -23.56
CA VAL A 617 52.75 7.56 -22.17
C VAL A 617 52.02 6.54 -21.27
N PRO A 618 52.64 6.04 -20.20
CA PRO A 618 52.06 5.02 -19.33
C PRO A 618 50.71 5.43 -18.72
#